data_AF-A0AAV0EA42-F1
#
_entry.id   AF-A0AAV0EA42-F1
#
_cell.length_a   1.000
_cell.length_b   1.000
_cell.length_c   1.000
_cell.angle_alpha   90.00
_cell.angle_beta   90.00
_cell.angle_gamma   90.00
#
_symmetry.space_group_name_H-M   'P 1'
#
loop_
_entity.id
_entity.type
_entity.pdbx_description
1 polymer ?
#
loop_
_entity_poly.entity_id
_entity_poly.type
_entity_poly.pdbx_seq_one_letter_code
_entity_poly.pdbx_strand_id
1 'polypeptide(L)'
;MASSGRGAAAGDMQVVPVAERKVAILPPRPPTSSSSALVEYTPPTPNPEEEDLEVKLRRILDCVPVRVSNTSGSSAGSGSGDFHQYRQMRRKEQDRLARMDADYQKRKEVSEFNKRKDERLKAAEERTAKKRLKRQKKKQRKKEKKSQPAAGVEAREREESSDNADSDNGEAEE
;
A
#
# COMPACT_ATOMS: atom_id res chain seq x y z
N MET A 1 -8.05 -57.80 47.65
CA MET A 1 -6.60 -57.75 47.94
C MET A 1 -6.21 -56.28 47.95
N ALA A 2 -6.20 -55.67 49.14
CA ALA A 2 -4.97 -55.31 49.89
C ALA A 2 -4.28 -54.07 49.25
N SER A 3 -4.59 -52.85 49.72
CA SER A 3 -3.81 -52.07 50.74
C SER A 3 -2.41 -51.68 50.23
N SER A 4 -2.11 -50.41 50.00
CA SER A 4 -1.55 -49.44 50.97
C SER A 4 -0.93 -48.32 50.11
N GLY A 5 -0.95 -47.02 50.40
CA GLY A 5 -0.85 -46.33 51.68
C GLY A 5 0.50 -45.59 51.73
N ARG A 6 0.46 -44.27 52.00
CA ARG A 6 1.57 -43.32 52.28
C ARG A 6 2.22 -42.70 51.03
N GLY A 7 2.48 -41.39 50.95
CA GLY A 7 2.49 -40.35 51.97
C GLY A 7 3.75 -39.49 51.78
N ALA A 8 3.54 -38.19 51.57
CA ALA A 8 4.45 -37.06 51.81
C ALA A 8 5.92 -37.15 51.35
N ALA A 9 6.32 -36.21 50.50
CA ALA A 9 7.36 -35.23 50.85
C ALA A 9 7.46 -34.19 49.73
N ALA A 10 7.21 -32.93 50.08
CA ALA A 10 7.77 -31.80 49.35
C ALA A 10 9.30 -31.95 49.41
N GLY A 11 9.91 -32.29 48.28
CA GLY A 11 11.36 -32.35 48.13
C GLY A 11 11.82 -31.10 47.39
N ASP A 12 12.53 -30.26 48.13
CA ASP A 12 13.19 -29.03 47.69
C ASP A 12 13.75 -29.08 46.26
N MET A 13 13.26 -28.21 45.39
CA MET A 13 14.03 -27.81 44.21
C MET A 13 15.26 -27.03 44.68
N GLN A 14 16.36 -27.74 44.90
CA GLN A 14 17.67 -27.10 45.04
C GLN A 14 18.03 -26.42 43.71
N VAL A 15 17.92 -25.10 43.69
CA VAL A 15 18.42 -24.27 42.59
C VAL A 15 19.94 -24.20 42.74
N VAL A 16 20.66 -25.03 42.00
CA VAL A 16 22.12 -24.92 41.90
C VAL A 16 22.44 -23.66 41.08
N PRO A 17 23.21 -22.68 41.60
CA PRO A 17 23.63 -21.55 40.79
C PRO A 17 24.64 -22.06 39.75
N VAL A 18 24.25 -22.07 38.48
CA VAL A 18 25.18 -22.24 37.36
C VAL A 18 26.11 -21.03 37.39
N ALA A 19 27.38 -21.26 37.70
CA ALA A 19 28.42 -20.24 37.60
C ALA A 19 28.38 -19.62 36.20
N GLU A 20 28.20 -18.29 36.16
CA GLU A 20 28.23 -17.53 34.91
C GLU A 20 29.58 -17.74 34.23
N ARG A 21 29.60 -18.57 33.18
CA ARG A 21 30.69 -18.56 32.22
C ARG A 21 30.65 -17.20 31.56
N LYS A 22 31.56 -16.32 31.96
CA LYS A 22 31.88 -15.09 31.22
C LYS A 22 32.16 -15.49 29.77
N VAL A 23 31.19 -15.26 28.90
CA VAL A 23 31.38 -15.37 27.46
C VAL A 23 32.41 -14.30 27.14
N ALA A 24 33.64 -14.70 26.81
CA ALA A 24 34.64 -13.79 26.30
C ALA A 24 34.02 -13.09 25.10
N ILE A 25 33.78 -11.78 25.23
CA ILE A 25 33.29 -10.94 24.15
C ILE A 25 34.43 -10.90 23.13
N LEU A 26 34.34 -11.77 22.12
CA LEU A 26 35.17 -11.66 20.94
C LEU A 26 34.87 -10.29 20.30
N PRO A 27 35.89 -9.52 19.89
CA PRO A 27 35.66 -8.23 19.25
C PRO A 27 34.81 -8.42 17.98
N PRO A 28 33.97 -7.43 17.63
CA PRO A 28 33.13 -7.54 16.45
C PRO A 28 34.01 -7.78 15.22
N ARG A 29 33.63 -8.76 14.40
CA ARG A 29 34.28 -8.98 13.11
C ARG A 29 34.26 -7.66 12.33
N PRO A 30 35.38 -7.25 11.71
CA PRO A 30 35.37 -6.09 10.84
C PRO A 30 34.36 -6.32 9.71
N PRO A 31 33.70 -5.26 9.21
CA PRO A 31 32.76 -5.40 8.11
C PRO A 31 33.48 -6.08 6.95
N THR A 32 32.92 -7.18 6.48
CA THR A 32 33.42 -7.93 5.33
C THR A 32 33.39 -7.01 4.12
N SER A 33 34.51 -6.39 3.81
CA SER A 33 34.77 -5.76 2.53
C SER A 33 34.92 -6.86 1.48
N SER A 34 33.82 -7.44 0.98
CA SER A 34 33.74 -8.11 -0.34
C SER A 34 32.39 -8.80 -0.60
N SER A 35 31.31 -8.04 -0.79
CA SER A 35 30.16 -8.55 -1.56
C SER A 35 29.53 -7.43 -2.37
N SER A 36 30.09 -7.20 -3.56
CA SER A 36 29.47 -6.45 -4.65
C SER A 36 28.25 -7.20 -5.21
N ALA A 37 27.20 -7.42 -4.41
CA ALA A 37 26.11 -8.34 -4.77
C ALA A 37 24.68 -7.89 -4.45
N LEU A 38 24.47 -6.71 -3.87
CA LEU A 38 23.15 -6.04 -3.83
C LEU A 38 23.42 -4.53 -3.85
N VAL A 39 23.44 -3.96 -5.06
CA VAL A 39 23.38 -2.50 -5.21
C VAL A 39 21.95 -2.11 -4.91
N GLU A 40 21.69 -1.71 -3.67
CA GLU A 40 20.43 -1.07 -3.30
C GLU A 40 20.28 0.19 -4.15
N TYR A 41 19.39 0.16 -5.14
CA TYR A 41 19.07 1.32 -5.95
C TYR A 41 18.41 2.35 -5.05
N THR A 42 19.20 3.31 -4.57
CA THR A 42 18.66 4.51 -3.95
C THR A 42 18.22 5.42 -5.10
N PRO A 43 16.90 5.65 -5.30
CA PRO A 43 16.46 6.59 -6.32
C PRO A 43 17.06 7.97 -6.00
N PRO A 44 17.60 8.69 -6.99
CA PRO A 44 18.10 10.04 -6.78
C PRO A 44 16.97 10.89 -6.19
N THR A 45 17.27 11.60 -5.10
CA THR A 45 16.34 12.55 -4.49
C THR A 45 16.05 13.64 -5.51
N PRO A 46 14.77 13.98 -5.79
CA PRO A 46 14.47 15.11 -6.66
C PRO A 46 15.08 16.36 -6.04
N ASN A 47 15.97 17.02 -6.78
CA ASN A 47 16.54 18.28 -6.34
C ASN A 47 15.43 19.34 -6.42
N PRO A 48 15.12 20.07 -5.34
CA PRO A 48 14.06 21.07 -5.36
C PRO A 48 14.31 22.15 -6.43
N GLU A 49 15.58 22.42 -6.74
CA GLU A 49 15.97 23.35 -7.81
C GLU A 49 15.58 22.84 -9.22
N GLU A 50 15.56 21.52 -9.45
CA GLU A 50 15.14 20.95 -10.75
C GLU A 50 13.64 21.08 -10.96
N GLU A 51 12.84 20.86 -9.91
CA GLU A 51 11.38 21.06 -9.95
C GLU A 51 11.04 22.53 -10.24
N ASP A 52 11.77 23.47 -9.61
CA ASP A 52 11.62 24.91 -9.86
C ASP A 52 11.97 25.30 -11.30
N LEU A 53 13.01 24.67 -11.88
CA LEU A 53 13.38 24.90 -13.28
C LEU A 53 12.30 24.40 -14.24
N GLU A 54 11.70 23.23 -13.98
CA GLU A 54 10.60 22.73 -14.80
C GLU A 54 9.40 23.67 -14.77
N VAL A 55 9.00 24.14 -13.59
CA VAL A 55 7.89 25.11 -13.43
C VAL A 55 8.19 26.41 -14.17
N LYS A 56 9.42 26.91 -14.07
CA LYS A 56 9.87 28.12 -14.77
C LYS A 56 9.88 27.93 -16.29
N LEU A 57 10.32 26.77 -16.78
CA LEU A 57 10.31 26.44 -18.21
C LEU A 57 8.87 26.35 -18.75
N ARG A 58 7.94 25.75 -18.00
CA ARG A 58 6.51 25.76 -18.36
C ARG A 58 5.97 27.18 -18.47
N ARG A 59 6.23 28.02 -17.46
CA ARG A 59 5.83 29.42 -17.46
C ARG A 59 6.40 30.20 -18.64
N ILE A 60 7.66 29.95 -19.01
CA ILE A 60 8.28 30.60 -20.16
C ILE A 60 7.59 30.17 -21.46
N LEU A 61 7.37 28.86 -21.65
CA LEU A 61 6.72 28.34 -22.85
C LEU A 61 5.29 28.85 -23.02
N ASP A 62 4.53 28.98 -21.94
CA ASP A 62 3.12 29.35 -21.98
C ASP A 62 2.88 30.87 -21.96
N CYS A 63 3.71 31.64 -21.24
CA CYS A 63 3.47 33.06 -21.00
C CYS A 63 4.36 34.00 -21.82
N VAL A 64 5.50 33.54 -22.35
CA VAL A 64 6.40 34.41 -23.11
C VAL A 64 6.00 34.39 -24.59
N PRO A 65 5.63 35.54 -25.18
CA PRO A 65 5.30 35.59 -26.60
C PRO A 65 6.50 35.17 -27.47
N VAL A 66 6.30 34.14 -28.29
CA VAL A 66 7.31 33.70 -29.26
C VAL A 66 7.30 34.65 -30.45
N ARG A 67 8.36 35.45 -30.60
CA ARG A 67 8.58 36.28 -31.79
C ARG A 67 9.39 35.49 -32.81
N VAL A 68 8.85 35.33 -34.02
CA VAL A 68 9.57 34.75 -35.16
C VAL A 68 10.10 35.89 -36.03
N SER A 69 11.41 35.98 -36.20
CA SER A 69 12.07 37.03 -36.98
C SER A 69 12.18 36.72 -38.48
N ASN A 70 11.91 35.47 -38.89
CA ASN A 70 12.27 34.94 -40.21
C ASN A 70 11.02 34.71 -41.09
N THR A 71 9.99 35.55 -40.95
CA THR A 71 8.71 35.37 -41.65
C THR A 71 8.67 36.23 -42.91
N SER A 72 8.55 35.57 -44.07
CA SER A 72 8.21 36.22 -45.34
C SER A 72 6.78 36.77 -45.32
N GLY A 73 6.50 37.77 -46.18
CA GLY A 73 5.16 38.37 -46.27
C GLY A 73 4.08 37.37 -46.69
N SER A 74 2.83 37.61 -46.32
CA SER A 74 1.72 36.66 -46.50
C SER A 74 1.40 36.32 -47.96
N SER A 75 1.75 37.19 -48.91
CA SER A 75 1.61 36.99 -50.35
C SER A 75 2.92 36.59 -51.05
N ALA A 76 4.01 36.41 -50.29
CA ALA A 76 5.28 35.95 -50.85
C ALA A 76 5.14 34.49 -51.32
N GLY A 77 5.75 34.18 -52.46
CA GLY A 77 5.81 32.80 -52.96
C GLY A 77 6.66 31.88 -52.09
N SER A 78 6.60 30.58 -52.37
CA SER A 78 7.38 29.57 -51.66
C SER A 78 8.89 29.73 -51.95
N GLY A 79 9.67 29.99 -50.91
CA GLY A 79 11.13 30.04 -50.96
C GLY A 79 11.78 28.65 -50.92
N SER A 80 13.04 28.57 -51.33
CA SER A 80 13.81 27.31 -51.31
C SER A 80 13.99 26.70 -49.91
N GLY A 81 13.87 27.52 -48.86
CA GLY A 81 13.96 27.09 -47.46
C GLY A 81 12.63 26.66 -46.81
N ASP A 82 11.49 26.97 -47.43
CA ASP A 82 10.18 26.79 -46.80
C ASP A 82 9.83 25.32 -46.60
N PHE A 83 10.25 24.47 -47.54
CA PHE A 83 10.10 23.02 -47.41
C PHE A 83 10.79 22.48 -46.15
N HIS A 84 12.01 22.92 -45.87
CA HIS A 84 12.73 22.46 -44.68
C HIS A 84 12.12 23.02 -43.40
N GLN A 85 11.68 24.28 -43.39
CA GLN A 85 10.97 24.86 -42.25
C GLN A 85 9.70 24.06 -41.93
N TYR A 86 8.88 23.77 -42.94
CA TYR A 86 7.68 22.95 -42.80
C TYR A 86 8.01 21.55 -42.26
N ARG A 87 9.03 20.89 -42.80
CA ARG A 87 9.44 19.55 -42.35
C ARG A 87 9.83 19.55 -40.87
N GLN A 88 10.61 20.55 -40.42
CA GLN A 88 11.00 20.66 -39.01
C GLN A 88 9.80 20.97 -38.11
N MET A 89 8.91 21.89 -38.52
CA MET A 89 7.69 22.21 -37.77
C MET A 89 6.74 21.01 -37.66
N ARG A 90 6.53 20.27 -38.76
CA ARG A 90 5.69 19.07 -38.75
C ARG A 90 6.21 18.02 -37.77
N ARG A 91 7.52 17.76 -37.74
CA ARG A 91 8.12 16.82 -36.77
C ARG A 91 7.93 17.30 -35.34
N LYS A 92 8.23 18.57 -35.06
CA LYS A 92 8.01 19.16 -33.73
C LYS A 92 6.57 18.98 -33.27
N GLU A 93 5.61 19.19 -34.17
CA GLU A 93 4.18 19.04 -33.85
C GLU A 93 3.77 17.57 -33.65
N GLN A 94 4.27 16.66 -34.48
CA GLN A 94 4.05 15.22 -34.29
C GLN A 94 4.61 14.73 -32.95
N ASP A 95 5.84 15.14 -32.61
CA ASP A 95 6.46 14.82 -31.33
C ASP A 95 5.67 15.40 -30.16
N ARG A 96 5.13 16.62 -30.31
CA ARG A 96 4.27 17.26 -29.30
C ARG A 96 2.99 16.47 -29.08
N LEU A 97 2.29 16.07 -30.14
CA LEU A 97 1.07 15.27 -30.07
C LEU A 97 1.35 13.89 -29.44
N ALA A 98 2.40 13.21 -29.89
CA ALA A 98 2.79 11.91 -29.36
C ALA A 98 3.10 11.95 -27.86
N ARG A 99 3.78 13.01 -27.37
CA ARG A 99 4.04 13.20 -25.93
C ARG A 99 2.75 13.43 -25.15
N MET A 100 1.84 14.25 -25.68
CA MET A 100 0.55 14.52 -25.04
C MET A 100 -0.30 13.25 -24.93
N ASP A 101 -0.34 12.44 -25.99
CA ASP A 101 -1.08 11.17 -26.00
C ASP A 101 -0.47 10.15 -25.02
N ALA A 102 0.85 10.04 -24.98
CA ALA A 102 1.54 9.16 -24.04
C ALA A 102 1.29 9.57 -22.58
N ASP A 103 1.32 10.86 -22.26
CA ASP A 103 1.03 11.36 -20.92
C ASP A 103 -0.44 11.13 -20.53
N TYR A 104 -1.36 11.28 -21.49
CA TYR A 104 -2.77 10.99 -21.28
C TYR A 104 -3.01 9.50 -20.98
N GLN A 105 -2.40 8.60 -21.76
CA GLN A 105 -2.51 7.15 -21.55
C GLN A 105 -1.96 6.75 -20.18
N LYS A 106 -0.77 7.24 -19.80
CA LYS A 106 -0.19 7.01 -18.46
C LYS A 106 -1.12 7.47 -17.34
N ARG A 107 -1.67 8.69 -17.43
CA ARG A 107 -2.62 9.22 -16.43
C ARG A 107 -3.88 8.37 -16.33
N LYS A 108 -4.39 7.92 -17.47
CA LYS A 108 -5.57 7.03 -17.55
C LYS A 108 -5.28 5.70 -16.84
N GLU A 109 -4.19 5.03 -17.21
CA GLU A 109 -3.77 3.74 -16.62
C GLU A 109 -3.57 3.84 -15.11
N VAL A 110 -2.87 4.88 -14.64
CA VAL A 110 -2.67 5.11 -13.19
C VAL A 110 -4.01 5.34 -12.48
N SER A 111 -4.90 6.13 -13.08
CA SER A 111 -6.23 6.38 -12.49
C SER A 111 -7.08 5.12 -12.40
N GLU A 112 -7.04 4.27 -13.43
CA GLU A 112 -7.77 2.99 -13.46
C GLU A 112 -7.18 1.98 -12.47
N PHE A 113 -5.86 1.91 -12.38
CA PHE A 113 -5.18 1.05 -11.40
C PHE A 113 -5.52 1.46 -9.97
N ASN A 114 -5.48 2.75 -9.66
CA ASN A 114 -5.81 3.25 -8.33
C ASN A 114 -7.28 2.98 -7.98
N LYS A 115 -8.21 3.21 -8.91
CA LYS A 115 -9.62 2.86 -8.71
C LYS A 115 -9.81 1.38 -8.40
N ARG A 116 -9.20 0.48 -9.19
CA ARG A 116 -9.27 -0.98 -8.96
C ARG A 116 -8.63 -1.40 -7.63
N LYS A 117 -7.56 -0.72 -7.19
CA LYS A 117 -6.92 -0.96 -5.89
C LYS A 117 -7.84 -0.51 -4.75
N ASP A 118 -8.42 0.67 -4.86
CA ASP A 118 -9.31 1.24 -3.85
C ASP A 118 -10.60 0.43 -3.72
N GLU A 119 -11.16 -0.06 -4.83
CA GLU A 119 -12.33 -0.94 -4.83
C GLU A 119 -12.05 -2.26 -4.10
N ARG A 120 -10.91 -2.92 -4.38
CA ARG A 120 -10.50 -4.13 -3.67
C ARG A 120 -10.30 -3.90 -2.17
N LEU A 121 -9.69 -2.76 -1.81
CA LEU A 121 -9.47 -2.38 -0.42
C LEU A 121 -10.80 -2.10 0.30
N LYS A 122 -11.70 -1.34 -0.32
CA LYS A 122 -13.07 -1.09 0.19
C LYS A 122 -13.85 -2.39 0.38
N ALA A 123 -13.83 -3.31 -0.58
CA ALA A 123 -14.50 -4.61 -0.45
C ALA A 123 -13.95 -5.44 0.73
N ALA A 124 -12.62 -5.44 0.93
CA ALA A 124 -11.99 -6.11 2.07
C ALA A 124 -12.35 -5.44 3.40
N GLU A 125 -12.39 -4.11 3.44
CA GLU A 125 -12.79 -3.32 4.59
C GLU A 125 -14.26 -3.56 4.95
N GLU A 126 -15.17 -3.60 3.97
CA GLU A 126 -16.59 -3.89 4.19
C GLU A 126 -16.81 -5.30 4.76
N ARG A 127 -16.13 -6.32 4.21
CA ARG A 127 -16.16 -7.69 4.74
C ARG A 127 -15.65 -7.72 6.18
N THR A 128 -14.57 -7.01 6.47
CA THR A 128 -13.97 -6.94 7.80
C THR A 128 -14.84 -6.15 8.78
N ALA A 129 -15.45 -5.05 8.35
CA ALA A 129 -16.36 -4.21 9.14
C ALA A 129 -17.63 -4.98 9.52
N LYS A 130 -18.25 -5.69 8.57
CA LYS A 130 -19.41 -6.58 8.85
C LYS A 130 -19.06 -7.62 9.92
N LYS A 131 -17.91 -8.29 9.80
CA LYS A 131 -17.42 -9.26 10.81
C LYS A 131 -17.12 -8.59 12.16
N ARG A 132 -16.51 -7.39 12.16
CA ARG A 132 -16.21 -6.61 13.36
C ARG A 132 -17.48 -6.18 14.10
N LEU A 133 -18.50 -5.70 13.38
CA LEU A 133 -19.81 -5.34 13.94
C LEU A 133 -20.50 -6.55 14.58
N LYS A 134 -20.51 -7.71 13.90
CA LYS A 134 -21.04 -8.97 14.48
C LYS A 134 -20.33 -9.33 15.80
N ARG A 135 -19.00 -9.22 15.85
CA ARG A 135 -18.21 -9.47 17.07
C ARG A 135 -18.50 -8.45 18.17
N GLN A 136 -18.64 -7.17 17.84
CA GLN A 136 -18.96 -6.11 18.79
C GLN A 136 -20.36 -6.32 19.41
N LYS A 137 -21.38 -6.64 18.60
CA LYS A 137 -22.73 -6.96 19.09
C LYS A 137 -22.73 -8.17 20.03
N LYS A 138 -21.96 -9.22 19.69
CA LYS A 138 -21.79 -10.40 20.58
C LYS A 138 -21.08 -10.03 21.89
N LYS A 139 -20.08 -9.15 21.85
CA LYS A 139 -19.37 -8.65 23.04
C LYS A 139 -20.27 -7.80 23.93
N GLN A 140 -21.09 -6.92 23.34
CA GLN A 140 -22.09 -6.11 24.06
C GLN A 140 -23.13 -6.99 24.75
N ARG A 141 -23.76 -7.93 24.04
CA ARG A 141 -24.71 -8.90 24.63
C ARG A 141 -24.11 -9.71 25.79
N LYS A 142 -22.85 -10.14 25.67
CA LYS A 142 -22.15 -10.84 26.76
C LYS A 142 -21.88 -9.93 27.97
N LYS A 143 -21.53 -8.65 27.73
CA LYS A 143 -21.31 -7.67 28.79
C LYS A 143 -22.62 -7.38 29.52
N GLU A 144 -23.72 -7.17 28.79
CA GLU A 144 -25.07 -6.97 29.34
C GLU A 144 -25.51 -8.15 30.21
N LYS A 145 -25.34 -9.40 29.74
CA LYS A 145 -25.63 -10.60 30.53
C LYS A 145 -24.78 -10.71 31.80
N LYS A 146 -23.54 -10.22 31.78
CA LYS A 146 -22.65 -10.25 32.96
C LYS A 146 -22.92 -9.09 33.93
N SER A 147 -23.45 -7.97 33.44
CA SER A 147 -23.85 -6.82 34.26
C SER A 147 -25.28 -6.89 34.78
N GLN A 148 -26.08 -7.88 34.34
CA GLN A 148 -27.38 -8.23 34.90
C GLN A 148 -27.20 -9.41 35.87
N PRO A 149 -26.83 -9.20 37.15
CA PRO A 149 -26.90 -10.26 38.14
C PRO A 149 -28.37 -10.47 38.55
N ALA A 150 -28.85 -11.71 38.44
CA ALA A 150 -30.03 -12.24 39.13
C ALA A 150 -31.37 -11.49 38.93
N ALA A 151 -32.09 -11.82 37.86
CA ALA A 151 -33.55 -11.84 37.88
C ALA A 151 -34.04 -13.05 37.07
N GLY A 152 -34.53 -14.07 37.77
CA GLY A 152 -35.39 -15.11 37.21
C GLY A 152 -34.72 -16.17 36.34
N VAL A 153 -34.28 -17.25 36.99
CA VAL A 153 -34.48 -18.61 36.44
C VAL A 153 -35.99 -18.73 36.09
N GLU A 154 -36.37 -19.50 35.07
CA GLU A 154 -37.76 -19.68 34.51
C GLU A 154 -37.98 -19.01 33.12
N ALA A 155 -37.08 -19.26 32.16
CA ALA A 155 -37.36 -19.14 30.71
C ALA A 155 -36.27 -19.87 29.89
N ARG A 156 -35.97 -21.12 30.24
CA ARG A 156 -35.11 -22.01 29.45
C ARG A 156 -36.01 -22.99 28.70
N GLU A 157 -36.69 -22.54 27.66
CA GLU A 157 -37.27 -23.40 26.61
C GLU A 157 -38.02 -22.51 25.60
N ARG A 158 -37.28 -22.00 24.60
CA ARG A 158 -37.72 -21.39 23.32
C ARG A 158 -36.73 -20.31 22.92
N GLU A 159 -35.55 -20.69 22.47
CA GLU A 159 -34.70 -19.89 21.56
C GLU A 159 -33.57 -20.83 21.08
N GLU A 160 -33.94 -22.01 20.58
CA GLU A 160 -33.03 -22.91 19.85
C GLU A 160 -33.65 -23.17 18.47
N SER A 161 -33.92 -22.09 17.76
CA SER A 161 -34.34 -22.09 16.37
C SER A 161 -34.09 -20.70 15.81
N SER A 162 -33.40 -20.60 14.68
CA SER A 162 -33.05 -19.36 13.96
C SER A 162 -31.73 -18.68 14.34
N ASP A 163 -30.60 -19.27 13.89
CA ASP A 163 -29.58 -18.53 13.10
C ASP A 163 -28.35 -19.41 12.84
N ASN A 164 -28.52 -20.49 12.07
CA ASN A 164 -27.44 -21.11 11.30
C ASN A 164 -27.92 -21.31 9.87
N ALA A 165 -28.28 -20.21 9.20
CA ALA A 165 -28.25 -20.16 7.76
C ALA A 165 -26.81 -19.87 7.34
N ASP A 166 -26.01 -20.94 7.37
CA ASP A 166 -24.72 -21.03 6.70
C ASP A 166 -25.00 -21.02 5.19
N SER A 167 -25.08 -19.82 4.61
CA SER A 167 -25.04 -19.64 3.17
C SER A 167 -23.61 -19.24 2.82
N ASP A 168 -22.77 -20.27 2.73
CA ASP A 168 -21.50 -20.24 2.02
C ASP A 168 -21.82 -20.07 0.52
N ASN A 169 -22.14 -18.83 0.14
CA ASN A 169 -22.20 -18.44 -1.27
C ASN A 169 -20.75 -18.25 -1.73
N GLY A 170 -20.15 -19.37 -2.17
CA GLY A 170 -18.92 -19.38 -2.93
C GLY A 170 -19.16 -18.69 -4.28
N GLU A 171 -18.98 -17.38 -4.31
CA GLU A 171 -18.87 -16.66 -5.58
C GLU A 171 -17.48 -16.88 -6.14
N ALA A 172 -17.44 -17.81 -7.09
CA ALA A 172 -16.50 -17.83 -8.18
C ALA A 172 -16.51 -16.46 -8.87
N GLU A 173 -15.34 -15.86 -9.00
CA GLU A 173 -15.09 -14.76 -9.94
C GLU A 173 -13.86 -15.18 -10.75
N GLU A 174 -14.04 -15.12 -12.06
CA GLU A 174 -13.09 -15.31 -13.15
C GLU A 174 -12.02 -14.22 -13.19
#